data_AF-A0A3B4UPE0-F1
#
_entry.id   AF-A0A3B4UPE0-F1
#
_cell.length_a   1.000
_cell.length_b   1.000
_cell.length_c   1.000
_cell.angle_alpha   90.00
_cell.angle_beta   90.00
_cell.angle_gamma   90.00
#
_symmetry.space_group_name_H-M   'P 1'
#
loop_
_entity.id
_entity.type
_entity.pdbx_description
1 polymer ?
#
loop_
_entity_poly.entity_id
_entity_poly.type
_entity_poly.pdbx_seq_one_letter_code
_entity_poly.pdbx_strand_id
1 'polypeptide(L)'
;KIHNEAVLSVLCDEPLIVSGDSRYDSPGHNASYGTYSLIDIKSKLVVAQETVKVTEVKNSYWLEVDGLERCLSKLGEYDITISVLATDCHPSVQKVMRLEHKSIQHEYDLWHIVKSVKKRLLQCHNEDLFEWIRMITNHLWFCATTCEGSVTKLKENVSTLPTLLKNRVLPSSAAFQHLQKIVLDKQLLKKLEKTTLGIHTGQLESLHSLYTKYATKRKKFLRESLEARLRVAALDHNNNVNRDSATTKEGEAQHKHQYSKAAQQYVVTPLKVDKDYTFRKNIVAGVIKRNSHMKQLIHFKWLRSQKGFSSCDQQSVSQSVSQSVS
;
A
#
# COMPACT_ATOMS: atom_id res chain seq x y z
N LYS A 1 15.63 -3.90 -8.19
CA LYS A 1 16.65 -3.87 -7.12
C LYS A 1 16.90 -2.42 -6.71
N ILE A 2 17.60 -1.63 -7.54
CA ILE A 2 17.95 -0.21 -7.30
C ILE A 2 16.85 0.68 -6.65
N HIS A 3 15.59 0.64 -7.11
CA HIS A 3 14.55 1.54 -6.53
C HIS A 3 14.26 1.25 -5.05
N ASN A 4 14.05 -0.03 -4.72
CA ASN A 4 13.77 -0.39 -3.33
C ASN A 4 15.01 -0.11 -2.48
N GLU A 5 16.22 -0.39 -2.98
CA GLU A 5 17.47 -0.06 -2.27
C GLU A 5 17.57 1.42 -1.89
N ALA A 6 17.31 2.33 -2.84
CA ALA A 6 17.39 3.77 -2.57
C ALA A 6 16.30 4.28 -1.61
N VAL A 7 15.11 3.67 -1.64
CA VAL A 7 14.03 3.99 -0.69
C VAL A 7 14.38 3.47 0.70
N LEU A 8 14.84 2.23 0.79
CA LEU A 8 15.15 1.56 2.05
C LEU A 8 16.39 2.16 2.73
N SER A 9 17.37 2.64 1.97
CA SER A 9 18.55 3.32 2.55
C SER A 9 18.22 4.63 3.27
N VAL A 10 17.06 5.24 2.99
CA VAL A 10 16.61 6.48 3.65
C VAL A 10 15.71 6.16 4.86
N LEU A 11 15.32 4.90 5.05
CA LEU A 11 14.34 4.47 6.05
C LEU A 11 14.93 3.55 7.13
N CYS A 12 16.25 3.37 7.19
CA CYS A 12 16.92 2.36 8.01
C CYS A 12 16.96 2.64 9.52
N ASP A 13 16.57 3.83 9.97
CA ASP A 13 16.87 4.28 11.33
C ASP A 13 15.80 3.86 12.37
N GLU A 14 14.58 3.51 11.95
CA GLU A 14 13.48 3.14 12.84
C GLU A 14 12.68 1.93 12.29
N PRO A 15 12.16 1.04 13.16
CA PRO A 15 11.25 -0.03 12.73
C PRO A 15 10.01 0.51 12.01
N LEU A 16 9.75 -0.01 10.81
CA LEU A 16 8.66 0.49 9.97
C LEU A 16 7.28 0.11 10.50
N ILE A 17 6.35 1.04 10.33
CA ILE A 17 4.91 0.80 10.47
C ILE A 17 4.35 0.78 9.06
N VAL A 18 3.92 -0.39 8.59
CA VAL A 18 3.49 -0.56 7.20
C VAL A 18 2.02 -0.95 7.09
N SER A 19 1.41 -0.59 5.97
CA SER A 19 0.15 -1.16 5.52
C SER A 19 0.38 -2.05 4.30
N GLY A 20 -0.36 -3.15 4.19
CA GLY A 20 -0.26 -4.10 3.09
C GLY A 20 -1.61 -4.50 2.50
N ASP A 21 -1.65 -4.60 1.18
CA ASP A 21 -2.80 -5.12 0.43
C ASP A 21 -2.34 -5.78 -0.89
N SER A 22 -3.19 -6.66 -1.41
CA SER A 22 -3.00 -7.34 -2.69
C SER A 22 -3.89 -6.77 -3.79
N ARG A 23 -3.36 -6.78 -5.01
CA ARG A 23 -4.17 -6.56 -6.22
C ARG A 23 -3.95 -7.65 -7.24
N TYR A 24 -4.98 -7.88 -8.04
CA TYR A 24 -4.99 -8.90 -9.07
C TYR A 24 -5.02 -8.29 -10.47
N ASP A 25 -4.46 -9.02 -11.45
CA ASP A 25 -4.38 -8.61 -12.85
C ASP A 25 -5.73 -8.69 -13.59
N SER A 26 -6.69 -9.49 -13.10
CA SER A 26 -8.06 -9.56 -13.59
C SER A 26 -9.09 -9.41 -12.46
N PRO A 27 -10.34 -9.01 -12.77
CA PRO A 27 -11.45 -9.12 -11.82
C PRO A 27 -11.98 -10.57 -11.73
N GLY A 28 -12.47 -10.97 -10.55
CA GLY A 28 -13.05 -12.30 -10.30
C GLY A 28 -12.00 -13.37 -9.93
N HIS A 29 -12.43 -14.63 -9.87
CA HIS A 29 -11.60 -15.76 -9.41
C HIS A 29 -10.70 -16.38 -10.50
N ASN A 30 -10.23 -15.59 -11.48
CA ASN A 30 -9.44 -16.07 -12.62
C ASN A 30 -8.10 -15.34 -12.80
N ALA A 31 -7.61 -14.69 -11.75
CA ALA A 31 -6.35 -13.96 -11.75
C ALA A 31 -5.17 -14.86 -12.08
N SER A 32 -4.32 -14.40 -13.00
CA SER A 32 -3.05 -15.07 -13.32
C SER A 32 -1.92 -14.58 -12.43
N TYR A 33 -2.01 -13.33 -11.96
CA TYR A 33 -1.00 -12.69 -11.12
C TYR A 33 -1.64 -11.93 -9.96
N GLY A 34 -1.05 -12.07 -8.78
CA GLY A 34 -1.29 -11.21 -7.62
C GLY A 34 -0.05 -10.38 -7.33
N THR A 35 -0.22 -9.08 -7.13
CA THR A 35 0.85 -8.19 -6.65
C THR A 35 0.51 -7.72 -5.25
N TYR A 36 1.35 -8.05 -4.29
CA TYR A 36 1.29 -7.50 -2.94
C TYR A 36 2.16 -6.25 -2.85
N SER A 37 1.76 -5.26 -2.06
CA SER A 37 2.53 -4.04 -1.86
C SER A 37 2.49 -3.63 -0.39
N LEU A 38 3.63 -3.16 0.12
CA LEU A 38 3.78 -2.57 1.44
C LEU A 38 4.09 -1.08 1.30
N ILE A 39 3.31 -0.24 1.99
CA ILE A 39 3.53 1.21 2.11
C ILE A 39 3.86 1.52 3.56
N ASP A 40 4.96 2.22 3.80
CA ASP A 40 5.26 2.81 5.11
C ASP A 40 4.29 3.95 5.41
N ILE A 41 3.67 3.92 6.60
CA ILE A 41 2.63 4.87 6.99
C ILE A 41 3.20 6.29 7.14
N LYS A 42 4.42 6.43 7.66
CA LYS A 42 5.06 7.72 7.96
C LYS A 42 5.47 8.44 6.69
N SER A 43 6.31 7.80 5.87
CA SER A 43 6.85 8.35 4.63
C SER A 43 5.87 8.26 3.45
N LYS A 44 4.86 7.38 3.53
CA LYS A 44 3.91 7.06 2.45
C LYS A 44 4.57 6.43 1.22
N LEU A 45 5.83 6.00 1.33
CA LEU A 45 6.58 5.37 0.26
C LEU A 45 6.23 3.88 0.16
N VAL A 46 6.20 3.38 -1.07
CA VAL A 46 6.19 1.93 -1.34
C VAL A 46 7.58 1.41 -0.99
N VAL A 47 7.64 0.55 0.03
CA VAL A 47 8.89 -0.03 0.57
C VAL A 47 9.15 -1.43 0.02
N ALA A 48 8.08 -2.19 -0.22
CA ALA A 48 8.17 -3.50 -0.87
C ALA A 48 6.99 -3.74 -1.80
N GLN A 49 7.23 -4.51 -2.86
CA GLN A 49 6.19 -5.03 -3.72
C GLN A 49 6.69 -6.33 -4.34
N GLU A 50 5.82 -7.32 -4.44
CA GLU A 50 6.14 -8.61 -5.06
C GLU A 50 4.97 -9.12 -5.89
N THR A 51 5.29 -9.70 -7.05
CA THR A 51 4.29 -10.25 -7.98
C THR A 51 4.45 -11.76 -8.06
N VAL A 52 3.36 -12.45 -7.75
CA VAL A 52 3.26 -13.91 -7.70
C VAL A 52 2.36 -14.38 -8.83
N LYS A 53 2.80 -15.36 -9.60
CA LYS A 53 1.96 -16.05 -10.59
C LYS A 53 1.17 -17.16 -9.91
N VAL A 54 -0.08 -17.37 -10.30
CA VAL A 54 -0.94 -18.40 -9.72
C VAL A 54 -0.35 -19.82 -9.82
N THR A 55 0.49 -20.09 -10.81
CA THR A 55 1.18 -21.37 -10.98
C THR A 55 2.34 -21.60 -10.00
N GLU A 56 2.77 -20.57 -9.28
CA GLU A 56 3.78 -20.68 -8.21
C GLU A 56 3.15 -21.07 -6.87
N VAL A 57 1.81 -21.02 -6.78
CA VAL A 57 1.05 -21.28 -5.56
C VAL A 57 -0.04 -22.30 -5.82
N LYS A 58 -0.69 -22.78 -4.76
CA LYS A 58 -1.72 -23.84 -4.87
C LYS A 58 -2.94 -23.39 -5.67
N ASN A 59 -3.37 -22.15 -5.49
CA ASN A 59 -4.47 -21.50 -6.21
C ASN A 59 -4.47 -19.99 -5.93
N SER A 60 -5.40 -19.24 -6.54
CA SER A 60 -5.46 -17.78 -6.44
C SER A 60 -5.64 -17.23 -5.02
N TYR A 61 -6.15 -18.03 -4.07
CA TYR A 61 -6.33 -17.62 -2.68
C TYR A 61 -4.99 -17.50 -1.92
N TRP A 62 -3.95 -18.18 -2.39
CA TRP A 62 -2.61 -18.14 -1.80
C TRP A 62 -1.74 -17.00 -2.32
N LEU A 63 -2.17 -16.30 -3.38
CA LEU A 63 -1.42 -15.20 -3.98
C LEU A 63 -1.15 -14.06 -2.99
N GLU A 64 -2.13 -13.73 -2.16
CA GLU A 64 -1.98 -12.66 -1.15
C GLU A 64 -0.96 -13.06 -0.08
N VAL A 65 -1.08 -14.26 0.48
CA VAL A 65 -0.18 -14.76 1.53
C VAL A 65 1.25 -14.88 1.02
N ASP A 66 1.43 -15.52 -0.14
CA ASP A 66 2.76 -15.70 -0.73
C ASP A 66 3.39 -14.34 -1.11
N GLY A 67 2.58 -13.41 -1.62
CA GLY A 67 3.04 -12.06 -1.92
C GLY A 67 3.45 -11.28 -0.66
N LEU A 68 2.71 -11.42 0.45
CA LEU A 68 3.06 -10.84 1.75
C LEU A 68 4.39 -11.42 2.25
N GLU A 69 4.52 -12.75 2.32
CA GLU A 69 5.75 -13.43 2.76
C GLU A 69 6.97 -12.95 1.98
N ARG A 70 6.89 -12.93 0.64
CA ARG A 70 8.01 -12.45 -0.20
C ARG A 70 8.35 -10.98 0.10
N CYS A 71 7.36 -10.14 0.39
CA CYS A 71 7.62 -8.75 0.77
C CYS A 71 8.33 -8.66 2.13
N LEU A 72 7.90 -9.45 3.13
CA LEU A 72 8.51 -9.49 4.46
C LEU A 72 9.94 -10.03 4.39
N SER A 73 10.17 -11.15 3.69
CA SER A 73 11.51 -11.73 3.50
C SER A 73 12.45 -10.73 2.84
N LYS A 74 11.98 -10.04 1.80
CA LYS A 74 12.78 -9.04 1.09
C LYS A 74 13.18 -7.87 1.98
N LEU A 75 12.30 -7.38 2.85
CA LEU A 75 12.66 -6.32 3.79
C LEU A 75 13.69 -6.82 4.82
N GLY A 76 13.57 -8.07 5.27
CA GLY A 76 14.57 -8.72 6.11
C GLY A 76 15.94 -8.85 5.44
N GLU A 77 16.02 -9.12 4.13
CA GLU A 77 17.28 -9.14 3.37
C GLU A 77 18.02 -7.79 3.33
N TYR A 78 17.30 -6.69 3.57
CA TYR A 78 17.86 -5.34 3.65
C TYR A 78 18.02 -4.87 5.11
N ASP A 79 17.96 -5.78 6.09
CA ASP A 79 18.02 -5.49 7.53
C ASP A 79 16.94 -4.50 8.00
N ILE A 80 15.81 -4.42 7.29
CA ILE A 80 14.69 -3.55 7.64
C ILE A 80 13.75 -4.28 8.59
N THR A 81 13.59 -3.72 9.79
CA THR A 81 12.65 -4.24 10.78
C THR A 81 11.27 -3.63 10.59
N ILE A 82 10.22 -4.45 10.72
CA ILE A 82 8.82 -4.00 10.77
C ILE A 82 8.31 -4.17 12.19
N SER A 83 7.82 -3.10 12.80
CA SER A 83 7.18 -3.15 14.12
C SER A 83 5.69 -3.46 14.02
N VAL A 84 5.02 -2.89 13.02
CA VAL A 84 3.57 -2.98 12.84
C VAL A 84 3.23 -3.25 11.38
N LEU A 85 2.31 -4.18 11.14
CA LEU A 85 1.70 -4.41 9.84
C LEU A 85 0.19 -4.27 9.95
N ALA A 86 -0.40 -3.35 9.21
CA ALA A 86 -1.85 -3.23 9.04
C ALA A 86 -2.30 -3.90 7.73
N THR A 87 -3.28 -4.82 7.81
CA THR A 87 -3.86 -5.47 6.62
C THR A 87 -5.38 -5.51 6.70
N ASP A 88 -6.00 -5.99 5.62
CA ASP A 88 -7.38 -6.41 5.66
C ASP A 88 -7.61 -7.58 6.63
N CYS A 89 -8.87 -7.75 7.04
CA CYS A 89 -9.31 -8.85 7.89
C CYS A 89 -9.38 -10.21 7.16
N HIS A 90 -8.42 -10.50 6.27
CA HIS A 90 -8.41 -11.74 5.50
C HIS A 90 -7.95 -12.92 6.39
N PRO A 91 -8.73 -14.02 6.52
CA PRO A 91 -8.43 -15.10 7.46
C PRO A 91 -7.07 -15.77 7.29
N SER A 92 -6.58 -15.90 6.04
CA SER A 92 -5.26 -16.52 5.80
C SER A 92 -4.11 -15.65 6.27
N VAL A 93 -4.17 -14.35 5.97
CA VAL A 93 -3.16 -13.38 6.42
C VAL A 93 -3.15 -13.35 7.95
N GLN A 94 -4.32 -13.30 8.59
CA GLN A 94 -4.43 -13.36 10.05
C GLN A 94 -3.80 -14.62 10.65
N LYS A 95 -3.97 -15.77 10.00
CA LYS A 95 -3.39 -17.04 10.46
C LYS A 95 -1.86 -16.99 10.40
N VAL A 96 -1.32 -16.55 9.27
CA VAL A 96 0.12 -16.45 9.04
C VAL A 96 0.76 -15.46 10.00
N MET A 97 0.21 -14.25 10.13
CA MET A 97 0.72 -13.26 11.09
C MET A 97 0.71 -13.76 12.53
N ARG A 98 -0.32 -14.52 12.94
CA ARG A 98 -0.41 -15.08 14.29
C ARG A 98 0.59 -16.21 14.55
N LEU A 99 0.85 -17.06 13.57
CA LEU A 99 1.64 -18.27 13.75
C LEU A 99 3.13 -18.06 13.47
N GLU A 100 3.46 -17.25 12.45
CA GLU A 100 4.81 -17.15 11.87
C GLU A 100 5.46 -15.80 12.21
N HIS A 101 4.71 -14.69 12.20
CA HIS A 101 5.26 -13.33 12.40
C HIS A 101 4.88 -12.71 13.75
N LYS A 102 5.11 -13.44 14.84
CA LYS A 102 4.69 -13.05 16.20
C LYS A 102 5.35 -11.77 16.73
N SER A 103 6.52 -11.41 16.21
CA SER A 103 7.25 -10.18 16.56
C SER A 103 6.61 -8.93 15.95
N ILE A 104 5.81 -9.08 14.90
CA ILE A 104 5.13 -7.97 14.23
C ILE A 104 3.76 -7.77 14.87
N GLN A 105 3.49 -6.57 15.36
CA GLN A 105 2.13 -6.21 15.79
C GLN A 105 1.23 -6.15 14.56
N HIS A 106 0.33 -7.13 14.43
CA HIS A 106 -0.67 -7.16 13.37
C HIS A 106 -1.88 -6.33 13.74
N GLU A 107 -2.15 -5.28 12.97
CA GLU A 107 -3.33 -4.41 13.02
C GLU A 107 -4.28 -4.71 11.83
N TYR A 108 -5.54 -4.35 11.98
CA TYR A 108 -6.56 -4.37 10.93
C TYR A 108 -6.77 -2.98 10.38
N ASP A 109 -7.11 -2.92 9.09
CA ASP A 109 -7.57 -1.68 8.48
C ASP A 109 -8.86 -1.18 9.15
N LEU A 110 -8.72 -0.07 9.89
CA LEU A 110 -9.82 0.60 10.57
C LEU A 110 -10.93 1.04 9.59
N TRP A 111 -10.57 1.47 8.38
CA TRP A 111 -11.56 1.85 7.37
C TRP A 111 -12.46 0.67 7.00
N HIS A 112 -11.90 -0.52 6.80
CA HIS A 112 -12.69 -1.72 6.49
C HIS A 112 -13.61 -2.11 7.65
N ILE A 113 -13.17 -1.95 8.90
CA ILE A 113 -14.02 -2.19 10.08
C ILE A 113 -15.18 -1.19 10.13
N VAL A 114 -14.90 0.11 10.06
CA VAL A 114 -15.94 1.16 10.13
C VAL A 114 -16.91 1.05 8.95
N LYS A 115 -16.42 0.75 7.75
CA LYS A 115 -17.24 0.50 6.55
C LYS A 115 -18.17 -0.70 6.76
N SER A 116 -17.70 -1.77 7.41
CA SER A 116 -18.54 -2.94 7.71
C SER A 116 -19.67 -2.59 8.68
N VAL A 117 -19.43 -1.74 9.68
CA VAL A 117 -20.45 -1.24 10.60
C VAL A 117 -21.46 -0.37 9.86
N LYS A 118 -21.00 0.58 9.04
CA LYS A 118 -21.87 1.40 8.18
C LYS A 118 -22.79 0.54 7.31
N LYS A 119 -22.25 -0.53 6.70
CA LYS A 119 -23.03 -1.45 5.88
C LYS A 119 -24.11 -2.16 6.70
N ARG A 120 -23.79 -2.65 7.90
CA ARG A 120 -24.77 -3.29 8.81
C ARG A 120 -25.87 -2.32 9.24
N LEU A 121 -25.53 -1.05 9.51
CA LEU A 121 -26.50 -0.01 9.84
C LEU A 121 -27.43 0.30 8.67
N LEU A 122 -26.92 0.40 7.44
CA LEU A 122 -27.75 0.62 6.25
C LEU A 122 -28.69 -0.57 5.97
N GLN A 123 -28.29 -1.78 6.32
CA GLN A 123 -29.07 -3.01 6.10
C GLN A 123 -30.14 -3.28 7.17
N CYS A 124 -30.20 -2.49 8.26
CA CYS A 124 -31.19 -2.74 9.31
C CYS A 124 -32.61 -2.24 8.96
N HIS A 125 -32.77 -1.55 7.81
CA HIS A 125 -34.04 -0.98 7.34
C HIS A 125 -34.79 -0.14 8.40
N ASN A 126 -34.05 0.43 9.35
CA ASN A 126 -34.57 1.36 10.34
C ASN A 126 -34.09 2.77 10.00
N GLU A 127 -34.98 3.56 9.40
CA GLU A 127 -34.66 4.88 8.85
C GLU A 127 -34.25 5.89 9.93
N ASP A 128 -34.74 5.73 11.16
CA ASP A 128 -34.37 6.58 12.31
C ASP A 128 -32.86 6.53 12.59
N LEU A 129 -32.15 5.46 12.19
CA LEU A 129 -30.70 5.37 12.35
C LEU A 129 -29.93 6.09 11.25
N PHE A 130 -30.52 6.38 10.09
CA PHE A 130 -29.80 6.84 8.91
C PHE A 130 -29.16 8.21 9.11
N GLU A 131 -29.85 9.12 9.80
CA GLU A 131 -29.31 10.44 10.16
C GLU A 131 -28.08 10.34 11.09
N TRP A 132 -28.02 9.28 11.92
CA TRP A 132 -26.96 9.07 12.92
C TRP A 132 -25.77 8.27 12.39
N ILE A 133 -25.89 7.60 11.23
CA ILE A 133 -24.82 6.74 10.68
C ILE A 133 -23.48 7.48 10.62
N ARG A 134 -23.48 8.73 10.15
CA ARG A 134 -22.25 9.52 10.03
C ARG A 134 -21.62 9.78 11.40
N MET A 135 -22.42 10.13 12.39
CA MET A 135 -21.95 10.35 13.77
C MET A 135 -21.37 9.06 14.36
N ILE A 136 -22.07 7.93 14.20
CA ILE A 136 -21.63 6.62 14.70
C ILE A 136 -20.29 6.24 14.06
N THR A 137 -20.16 6.37 12.74
CA THR A 137 -18.91 6.03 12.05
C THR A 137 -17.77 6.95 12.47
N ASN A 138 -18.01 8.26 12.62
CA ASN A 138 -16.99 9.21 13.06
C ASN A 138 -16.54 8.94 14.49
N HIS A 139 -17.47 8.55 15.37
CA HIS A 139 -17.13 8.22 16.75
C HIS A 139 -16.31 6.92 16.85
N LEU A 140 -16.56 5.92 15.98
CA LEU A 140 -15.71 4.73 15.91
C LEU A 140 -14.27 5.07 15.48
N TRP A 141 -14.11 5.98 14.51
CA TRP A 141 -12.79 6.54 14.18
C TRP A 141 -12.16 7.21 15.39
N PHE A 142 -12.90 8.11 16.05
CA PHE A 142 -12.45 8.80 17.26
C PHE A 142 -11.96 7.80 18.32
N CYS A 143 -12.75 6.77 18.63
CA CYS A 143 -12.41 5.74 19.61
C CYS A 143 -11.06 5.07 19.31
N ALA A 144 -10.84 4.67 18.06
CA ALA A 144 -9.60 4.01 17.62
C ALA A 144 -8.40 4.95 17.57
N THR A 145 -8.60 6.22 17.21
CA THR A 145 -7.52 7.21 17.12
C THR A 145 -7.13 7.82 18.46
N THR A 146 -7.98 7.76 19.48
CA THR A 146 -7.73 8.34 20.82
C THR A 146 -7.50 7.30 21.92
N CYS A 147 -7.49 6.01 21.58
CA CYS A 147 -7.23 4.96 22.55
C CYS A 147 -5.74 4.78 22.88
N GLU A 148 -4.82 5.47 22.19
CA GLU A 148 -3.37 5.46 22.49
C GLU A 148 -2.80 4.03 22.58
N GLY A 149 -3.20 3.13 21.66
CA GLY A 149 -2.79 1.73 21.70
C GLY A 149 -3.51 0.85 22.74
N SER A 150 -4.32 1.42 23.63
CA SER A 150 -5.01 0.68 24.71
C SER A 150 -6.34 0.07 24.28
N VAL A 151 -6.41 -1.26 24.30
CA VAL A 151 -7.65 -2.02 24.05
C VAL A 151 -8.74 -1.68 25.07
N THR A 152 -8.37 -1.48 26.34
CA THR A 152 -9.32 -1.13 27.40
C THR A 152 -9.96 0.22 27.13
N LYS A 153 -9.14 1.24 26.87
CA LYS A 153 -9.61 2.60 26.52
C LYS A 153 -10.46 2.58 25.26
N LEU A 154 -10.09 1.77 24.26
CA LEU A 154 -10.89 1.60 23.04
C LEU A 154 -12.29 1.06 23.35
N LYS A 155 -12.39 -0.02 24.13
CA LYS A 155 -13.68 -0.63 24.49
C LYS A 155 -14.54 0.30 25.33
N GLU A 156 -13.95 1.00 26.28
CA GLU A 156 -14.62 2.04 27.08
C GLU A 156 -15.19 3.13 26.18
N ASN A 157 -14.37 3.69 25.29
CA ASN A 157 -14.80 4.72 24.33
C ASN A 157 -15.95 4.23 23.43
N VAL A 158 -15.88 3.00 22.92
CA VAL A 158 -16.94 2.40 22.08
C VAL A 158 -18.22 2.19 22.87
N SER A 159 -18.13 1.81 24.15
CA SER A 159 -19.30 1.60 25.02
C SER A 159 -20.11 2.89 25.28
N THR A 160 -19.51 4.07 25.07
CA THR A 160 -20.21 5.36 25.22
C THR A 160 -21.15 5.67 24.05
N LEU A 161 -21.00 5.01 22.89
CA LEU A 161 -21.78 5.27 21.67
C LEU A 161 -23.29 5.24 21.90
N PRO A 162 -23.87 4.18 22.50
CA PRO A 162 -25.29 4.17 22.79
C PRO A 162 -25.69 5.32 23.70
N THR A 163 -24.90 5.64 24.72
CA THR A 163 -25.19 6.74 25.66
C THR A 163 -25.22 8.11 24.98
N LEU A 164 -24.32 8.36 24.02
CA LEU A 164 -24.32 9.59 23.21
C LEU A 164 -25.60 9.75 22.38
N LEU A 165 -26.23 8.64 22.03
CA LEU A 165 -27.48 8.60 21.26
C LEU A 165 -28.74 8.56 22.12
N LYS A 166 -28.65 8.31 23.44
CA LYS A 166 -29.84 8.27 24.33
C LYS A 166 -30.64 9.58 24.37
N ASN A 167 -29.98 10.72 24.18
CA ASN A 167 -30.65 12.03 24.16
C ASN A 167 -31.30 12.34 22.80
N ARG A 168 -31.13 11.46 21.81
CA ARG A 168 -31.52 11.68 20.41
C ARG A 168 -32.42 10.57 19.88
N VAL A 169 -32.27 9.36 20.43
CA VAL A 169 -33.06 8.17 20.10
C VAL A 169 -33.57 7.58 21.41
N LEU A 170 -34.89 7.37 21.51
CA LEU A 170 -35.54 6.76 22.68
C LEU A 170 -34.89 5.41 23.01
N PRO A 171 -34.43 5.16 24.25
CA PRO A 171 -33.79 3.88 24.62
C PRO A 171 -34.68 2.65 24.40
N SER A 172 -36.00 2.81 24.45
CA SER A 172 -36.98 1.77 24.18
C SER A 172 -37.23 1.52 22.69
N SER A 173 -36.74 2.38 21.80
CA SER A 173 -36.98 2.27 20.35
C SER A 173 -36.25 1.08 19.74
N ALA A 174 -36.82 0.53 18.66
CA ALA A 174 -36.18 -0.49 17.85
C ALA A 174 -34.84 0.01 17.26
N ALA A 175 -34.75 1.31 16.94
CA ALA A 175 -33.54 1.95 16.44
C ALA A 175 -32.38 1.83 17.45
N PHE A 176 -32.64 2.18 18.71
CA PHE A 176 -31.65 2.09 19.78
C PHE A 176 -31.19 0.65 20.04
N GLN A 177 -32.12 -0.30 20.04
CA GLN A 177 -31.80 -1.72 20.23
C GLN A 177 -30.96 -2.28 19.07
N HIS A 178 -31.29 -1.94 17.82
CA HIS A 178 -30.51 -2.32 16.65
C HIS A 178 -29.09 -1.73 16.67
N LEU A 179 -28.97 -0.46 17.02
CA LEU A 179 -27.68 0.20 17.21
C LEU A 179 -26.82 -0.57 18.23
N GLN A 180 -27.36 -0.82 19.43
CA GLN A 180 -26.64 -1.55 20.49
C GLN A 180 -26.18 -2.92 20.01
N LYS A 181 -27.07 -3.67 19.34
CA LYS A 181 -26.75 -4.97 18.76
C LYS A 181 -25.61 -4.92 17.74
N ILE A 182 -25.48 -3.82 17.00
CA ILE A 182 -24.43 -3.64 15.99
C ILE A 182 -23.10 -3.25 16.64
N VAL A 183 -23.10 -2.20 17.46
CA VAL A 183 -21.87 -1.58 18.00
C VAL A 183 -21.26 -2.37 19.17
N LEU A 184 -22.09 -3.13 19.91
CA LEU A 184 -21.66 -4.00 21.00
C LEU A 184 -21.54 -5.47 20.57
N ASP A 185 -21.57 -5.74 19.25
CA ASP A 185 -21.38 -7.08 18.73
C ASP A 185 -20.01 -7.65 19.15
N LYS A 186 -20.01 -8.87 19.70
CA LYS A 186 -18.80 -9.50 20.25
C LYS A 186 -17.70 -9.68 19.20
N GLN A 187 -18.06 -9.98 17.94
CA GLN A 187 -17.08 -10.17 16.88
C GLN A 187 -16.50 -8.83 16.42
N LEU A 188 -17.34 -7.78 16.33
CA LEU A 188 -16.88 -6.42 16.07
C LEU A 188 -15.91 -5.96 17.15
N LEU A 189 -16.27 -6.09 18.43
CA LEU A 189 -15.42 -5.67 19.54
C LEU A 189 -14.06 -6.38 19.50
N LYS A 190 -14.04 -7.69 19.21
CA LYS A 190 -12.78 -8.45 19.04
C LYS A 190 -11.93 -7.94 17.86
N LYS A 191 -12.57 -7.54 16.75
CA LYS A 191 -11.85 -6.95 15.61
C LYS A 191 -11.31 -5.56 15.92
N LEU A 192 -12.02 -4.77 16.72
CA LEU A 192 -11.57 -3.44 17.16
C LEU A 192 -10.33 -3.52 18.04
N GLU A 193 -10.13 -4.59 18.81
CA GLU A 193 -8.86 -4.80 19.56
C GLU A 193 -7.62 -4.79 18.68
N LYS A 194 -7.80 -4.96 17.36
CA LYS A 194 -6.76 -4.93 16.34
C LYS A 194 -6.70 -3.61 15.58
N THR A 195 -7.32 -2.54 16.07
CA THR A 195 -7.30 -1.22 15.42
C THR A 195 -6.83 -0.12 16.37
N THR A 196 -6.02 -0.45 17.37
CA THR A 196 -5.66 0.48 18.46
C THR A 196 -4.67 1.56 18.03
N LEU A 197 -4.04 1.38 16.86
CA LEU A 197 -3.16 2.38 16.25
C LEU A 197 -3.87 3.24 15.20
N GLY A 198 -5.15 2.99 14.93
CA GLY A 198 -5.94 3.80 13.98
C GLY A 198 -5.46 3.76 12.52
N ILE A 199 -4.69 2.74 12.14
CA ILE A 199 -4.09 2.62 10.81
C ILE A 199 -5.16 2.22 9.78
N HIS A 200 -5.06 2.75 8.56
CA HIS A 200 -5.95 2.43 7.45
C HIS A 200 -5.20 2.31 6.11
N THR A 201 -5.74 1.59 5.14
CA THR A 201 -5.05 1.28 3.87
C THR A 201 -5.39 2.23 2.71
N GLY A 202 -6.04 3.38 2.97
CA GLY A 202 -6.43 4.32 1.91
C GLY A 202 -5.32 4.78 0.94
N GLN A 203 -4.04 4.75 1.35
CA GLN A 203 -2.91 5.01 0.45
C GLN A 203 -2.70 3.87 -0.57
N LEU A 204 -2.93 2.62 -0.17
CA LEU A 204 -2.88 1.46 -1.07
C LEU A 204 -3.97 1.55 -2.14
N GLU A 205 -5.17 2.05 -1.83
CA GLU A 205 -6.21 2.28 -2.85
C GLU A 205 -5.75 3.30 -3.92
N SER A 206 -5.05 4.35 -3.50
CA SER A 206 -4.48 5.36 -4.39
C SER A 206 -3.36 4.77 -5.26
N LEU A 207 -2.48 3.96 -4.66
CA LEU A 207 -1.43 3.22 -5.38
C LEU A 207 -2.04 2.22 -6.39
N HIS A 208 -3.04 1.44 -5.99
CA HIS A 208 -3.73 0.48 -6.84
C HIS A 208 -4.43 1.15 -8.03
N SER A 209 -4.96 2.36 -7.81
CA SER A 209 -5.48 3.20 -8.88
C SER A 209 -4.38 3.65 -9.85
N LEU A 210 -3.21 4.04 -9.36
CA LEU A 210 -2.05 4.38 -10.19
C LEU A 210 -1.55 3.16 -10.98
N TYR A 211 -1.40 2.03 -10.31
CA TYR A 211 -1.06 0.76 -10.94
C TYR A 211 -1.99 0.39 -12.09
N THR A 212 -3.30 0.64 -11.95
CA THR A 212 -4.28 0.39 -13.02
C THR A 212 -4.03 1.27 -14.26
N LYS A 213 -3.45 2.47 -14.10
CA LYS A 213 -3.05 3.33 -15.24
C LYS A 213 -1.85 2.75 -16.01
N TYR A 214 -0.92 2.11 -15.29
CA TYR A 214 0.28 1.51 -15.88
C TYR A 214 0.06 0.10 -16.44
N ALA A 215 -0.81 -0.66 -15.79
CA ALA A 215 -1.20 -2.02 -16.14
C ALA A 215 -2.70 -2.19 -15.93
N THR A 216 -3.46 -1.95 -16.99
CA THR A 216 -4.93 -2.10 -16.97
C THR A 216 -5.33 -3.56 -16.78
N LYS A 217 -6.35 -3.82 -15.95
CA LYS A 217 -6.91 -5.16 -15.77
C LYS A 217 -7.66 -5.72 -16.99
N ARG A 218 -7.76 -4.92 -18.06
CA ARG A 218 -8.43 -5.27 -19.32
C ARG A 218 -7.52 -5.95 -20.33
N LYS A 219 -6.20 -5.97 -20.07
CA LYS A 219 -5.20 -6.57 -20.97
C LYS A 219 -4.39 -7.60 -20.19
N LYS A 220 -4.08 -8.72 -20.84
CA LYS A 220 -3.11 -9.68 -20.31
C LYS A 220 -1.70 -9.17 -20.56
N PHE A 221 -0.83 -9.32 -19.55
CA PHE A 221 0.57 -8.98 -19.64
C PHE A 221 1.41 -10.23 -19.38
N LEU A 222 2.56 -10.33 -20.05
CA LEU A 222 3.63 -11.24 -19.63
C LEU A 222 4.17 -10.80 -18.27
N ARG A 223 4.69 -11.74 -17.47
CA ARG A 223 5.15 -11.49 -16.10
C ARG A 223 6.13 -10.33 -16.05
N GLU A 224 7.16 -10.35 -16.89
CA GLU A 224 8.23 -9.38 -16.93
C GLU A 224 7.70 -7.99 -17.29
N SER A 225 6.74 -7.93 -18.22
CA SER A 225 6.08 -6.68 -18.61
C SER A 225 5.22 -6.13 -17.48
N LEU A 226 4.45 -7.00 -16.81
CA LEU A 226 3.64 -6.62 -15.66
C LEU A 226 4.55 -6.06 -14.57
N GLU A 227 5.51 -6.85 -14.08
CA GLU A 227 6.44 -6.42 -13.03
C GLU A 227 7.15 -5.10 -13.34
N ALA A 228 7.65 -4.92 -14.57
CA ALA A 228 8.28 -3.69 -14.99
C ALA A 228 7.33 -2.49 -14.89
N ARG A 229 6.09 -2.62 -15.37
CA ARG A 229 5.07 -1.55 -15.30
C ARG A 229 4.74 -1.19 -13.86
N LEU A 230 4.65 -2.17 -12.97
CA LEU A 230 4.28 -1.94 -11.57
C LEU A 230 5.42 -1.32 -10.78
N ARG A 231 6.66 -1.75 -11.03
CA ARG A 231 7.86 -1.10 -10.48
C ARG A 231 7.96 0.36 -10.92
N VAL A 232 7.71 0.66 -12.20
CA VAL A 232 7.68 2.05 -12.70
C VAL A 232 6.55 2.87 -12.07
N ALA A 233 5.40 2.25 -11.79
CA ALA A 233 4.29 2.92 -11.12
C ALA A 233 4.57 3.19 -9.63
N ALA A 234 5.25 2.28 -8.93
CA ALA A 234 5.71 2.53 -7.56
C ALA A 234 6.78 3.63 -7.49
N LEU A 235 7.66 3.70 -8.51
CA LEU A 235 8.58 4.83 -8.72
C LEU A 235 7.81 6.15 -8.90
N ASP A 236 6.77 6.19 -9.76
CA ASP A 236 5.91 7.37 -9.92
C ASP A 236 5.27 7.77 -8.58
N HIS A 237 4.74 6.80 -7.83
CA HIS A 237 4.17 7.05 -6.51
C HIS A 237 5.20 7.66 -5.56
N ASN A 238 6.35 7.00 -5.37
CA ASN A 238 7.37 7.43 -4.42
C ASN A 238 7.91 8.83 -4.74
N ASN A 239 8.12 9.15 -6.02
CA ASN A 239 8.55 10.48 -6.44
C ASN A 239 7.49 11.57 -6.25
N ASN A 240 6.20 11.22 -6.10
CA ASN A 240 5.09 12.17 -6.19
C ASN A 240 4.13 12.17 -4.99
N VAL A 241 4.31 11.30 -4.00
CA VAL A 241 3.39 11.15 -2.86
C VAL A 241 3.51 12.30 -1.87
N ASN A 242 4.72 12.83 -1.65
CA ASN A 242 5.01 13.92 -0.71
C ASN A 242 5.18 15.28 -1.40
N ARG A 243 4.49 15.50 -2.53
CA ARG A 243 4.52 16.80 -3.22
C ARG A 243 3.99 17.91 -2.32
N ASP A 244 4.67 19.05 -2.38
CA ASP A 244 4.27 20.27 -1.70
C ASP A 244 3.00 20.86 -2.30
N SER A 245 2.37 21.73 -1.52
CA SER A 245 1.26 22.53 -2.01
C SER A 245 1.80 23.63 -2.92
N ALA A 246 1.12 23.88 -4.04
CA ALA A 246 1.45 24.96 -4.94
C ALA A 246 1.21 26.31 -4.25
N THR A 247 2.07 27.28 -4.53
CA THR A 247 2.00 28.63 -3.98
C THR A 247 1.80 29.68 -5.07
N THR A 248 1.15 30.79 -4.72
CA THR A 248 1.08 31.97 -5.58
C THR A 248 2.46 32.65 -5.67
N LYS A 249 2.59 33.65 -6.53
CA LYS A 249 3.81 34.48 -6.60
C LYS A 249 4.12 35.20 -5.27
N GLU A 250 3.10 35.41 -4.45
CA GLU A 250 3.18 36.06 -3.14
C GLU A 250 3.45 35.05 -2.00
N GLY A 251 3.59 33.76 -2.31
CA GLY A 251 3.88 32.70 -1.34
C GLY A 251 2.66 32.07 -0.69
N GLU A 252 1.45 32.44 -1.10
CA GLU A 252 0.21 31.93 -0.49
C GLU A 252 -0.17 30.55 -1.03
N ALA A 253 -0.70 29.67 -0.17
CA ALA A 253 -1.10 28.32 -0.56
C ALA A 253 -2.30 28.33 -1.53
N GLN A 254 -2.14 27.68 -2.68
CA GLN A 254 -3.20 27.53 -3.66
C GLN A 254 -4.12 26.35 -3.33
N HIS A 255 -5.39 26.51 -3.70
CA HIS A 255 -6.44 25.52 -3.46
C HIS A 255 -7.23 25.25 -4.73
N LYS A 256 -7.88 24.08 -4.77
CA LYS A 256 -8.78 23.67 -5.86
C LYS A 256 -10.08 23.11 -5.31
N HIS A 257 -11.14 23.26 -6.09
CA HIS A 257 -12.43 22.63 -5.81
C HIS A 257 -12.41 21.20 -6.36
N GLN A 258 -12.81 20.24 -5.52
CA GLN A 258 -12.90 18.83 -5.92
C GLN A 258 -14.15 18.20 -5.32
N TYR A 259 -14.90 17.42 -6.11
CA TYR A 259 -16.00 16.64 -5.58
C TYR A 259 -15.47 15.49 -4.71
N SER A 260 -15.84 15.47 -3.44
CA SER A 260 -15.54 14.37 -2.53
C SER A 260 -16.65 13.34 -2.58
N LYS A 261 -16.35 12.14 -3.11
CA LYS A 261 -17.29 11.01 -3.06
C LYS A 261 -17.61 10.58 -1.62
N ALA A 262 -16.69 10.78 -0.67
CA ALA A 262 -16.91 10.42 0.72
C ALA A 262 -17.90 11.39 1.40
N ALA A 263 -17.78 12.69 1.11
CA ALA A 263 -18.64 13.72 1.68
C ALA A 263 -19.90 14.01 0.85
N GLN A 264 -19.97 13.49 -0.39
CA GLN A 264 -21.02 13.78 -1.37
C GLN A 264 -21.22 15.29 -1.62
N GLN A 265 -20.13 16.04 -1.60
CA GLN A 265 -20.12 17.49 -1.82
C GLN A 265 -18.78 17.95 -2.38
N TYR A 266 -18.77 19.15 -2.97
CA TYR A 266 -17.53 19.82 -3.33
C TYR A 266 -16.78 20.25 -2.07
N VAL A 267 -15.49 19.98 -2.04
CA VAL A 267 -14.58 20.37 -0.97
C VAL A 267 -13.42 21.17 -1.57
N VAL A 268 -12.89 22.08 -0.76
CA VAL A 268 -11.66 22.80 -1.08
C VAL A 268 -10.48 21.95 -0.62
N THR A 269 -9.53 21.70 -1.52
CA THR A 269 -8.33 20.91 -1.22
C THR A 269 -7.08 21.67 -1.63
N PRO A 270 -5.93 21.47 -0.95
CA PRO A 270 -4.66 22.05 -1.39
C PRO A 270 -4.34 21.61 -2.83
N LEU A 271 -4.03 22.58 -3.68
CA LEU A 271 -3.47 22.30 -5.00
C LEU A 271 -2.02 21.86 -4.79
N LYS A 272 -1.62 20.74 -5.39
CA LYS A 272 -0.25 20.22 -5.29
C LYS A 272 0.56 20.72 -6.49
N VAL A 273 1.86 20.95 -6.28
CA VAL A 273 2.80 21.26 -7.36
C VAL A 273 2.78 20.18 -8.44
N ASP A 274 3.23 20.52 -9.65
CA ASP A 274 3.27 19.57 -10.75
C ASP A 274 4.09 18.32 -10.40
N LYS A 275 3.74 17.21 -11.06
CA LYS A 275 4.42 15.94 -10.83
C LYS A 275 5.84 15.97 -11.37
N ASP A 276 6.77 15.40 -10.61
CA ASP A 276 8.11 15.11 -11.09
C ASP A 276 8.13 13.79 -11.88
N TYR A 277 8.59 13.89 -13.12
CA TYR A 277 8.78 12.77 -14.03
C TYR A 277 10.25 12.55 -14.42
N THR A 278 11.19 13.19 -13.72
CA THR A 278 12.62 13.07 -13.97
C THR A 278 13.11 11.63 -13.85
N PHE A 279 12.52 10.84 -12.95
CA PHE A 279 12.81 9.39 -12.86
C PHE A 279 12.62 8.64 -14.18
N ARG A 280 11.68 9.07 -15.04
CA ARG A 280 11.47 8.44 -16.36
C ARG A 280 12.67 8.67 -17.27
N LYS A 281 13.22 9.89 -17.26
CA LYS A 281 14.43 10.23 -18.02
C LYS A 281 15.62 9.42 -17.53
N ASN A 282 15.77 9.28 -16.20
CA ASN A 282 16.84 8.49 -15.59
C ASN A 282 16.75 7.01 -15.97
N ILE A 283 15.54 6.44 -16.02
CA ILE A 283 15.32 5.05 -16.48
C ILE A 283 15.76 4.90 -17.93
N VAL A 284 15.31 5.79 -18.83
CA VAL A 284 15.66 5.73 -20.25
C VAL A 284 17.16 5.87 -20.46
N ALA A 285 17.80 6.83 -19.79
CA ALA A 285 19.25 7.02 -19.84
C ALA A 285 20.00 5.76 -19.35
N GLY A 286 19.54 5.15 -18.25
CA GLY A 286 20.11 3.91 -17.73
C GLY A 286 19.97 2.72 -18.69
N VAL A 287 18.84 2.62 -19.41
CA VAL A 287 18.65 1.59 -20.45
C VAL A 287 19.61 1.81 -21.62
N ILE A 288 19.75 3.05 -22.09
CA ILE A 288 20.69 3.40 -23.17
C ILE A 288 22.12 3.04 -22.77
N LYS A 289 22.57 3.45 -21.56
CA LYS A 289 23.91 3.13 -21.05
C LYS A 289 24.17 1.62 -21.02
N ARG A 290 23.23 0.82 -20.50
CA ARG A 290 23.35 -0.65 -20.45
C ARG A 290 23.38 -1.27 -21.85
N ASN A 291 22.58 -0.78 -22.78
CA ASN A 291 22.55 -1.29 -24.15
C ASN A 291 23.85 -1.00 -24.91
N SER A 292 24.42 0.22 -24.74
CA SER A 292 25.72 0.56 -25.30
C SER A 292 26.82 -0.35 -24.75
N HIS A 293 26.82 -0.59 -23.43
CA HIS A 293 27.76 -1.50 -22.78
C HIS A 293 27.60 -2.95 -23.26
N MET A 294 26.37 -3.45 -23.42
CA MET A 294 26.15 -4.79 -23.96
C MET A 294 26.65 -4.93 -25.40
N LYS A 295 26.43 -3.93 -26.26
CA LYS A 295 26.98 -3.94 -27.63
C LYS A 295 28.50 -4.01 -27.62
N GLN A 296 29.17 -3.25 -26.75
CA GLN A 296 30.61 -3.32 -26.59
C GLN A 296 31.06 -4.70 -26.12
N LEU A 297 30.43 -5.27 -25.09
CA LEU A 297 30.75 -6.62 -24.60
C LEU A 297 30.59 -7.71 -25.67
N ILE A 298 29.50 -7.65 -26.46
CA ILE A 298 29.27 -8.61 -27.55
C ILE A 298 30.35 -8.44 -28.63
N HIS A 299 30.67 -7.20 -29.01
CA HIS A 299 31.73 -6.92 -29.97
C HIS A 299 33.10 -7.42 -29.48
N PHE A 300 33.43 -7.23 -28.19
CA PHE A 300 34.66 -7.73 -27.60
C PHE A 300 34.71 -9.26 -27.51
N LYS A 301 33.59 -9.92 -27.17
CA LYS A 301 33.51 -11.39 -27.20
C LYS A 301 33.70 -11.93 -28.62
N TRP A 302 33.15 -11.25 -29.62
CA TRP A 302 33.35 -11.59 -31.02
C TRP A 302 34.81 -11.41 -31.45
N LEU A 303 35.46 -10.29 -31.10
CA LEU A 303 36.89 -10.05 -31.40
C LEU A 303 37.79 -11.14 -30.78
N ARG A 304 37.53 -11.54 -29.53
CA ARG A 304 38.26 -12.62 -28.86
C ARG A 304 38.06 -14.00 -29.49
N SER A 305 37.01 -14.22 -30.28
CA SER A 305 36.77 -15.49 -30.96
C SER A 305 37.40 -15.57 -32.35
N GLN A 306 38.00 -14.48 -32.86
CA GLN A 306 38.70 -14.48 -34.14
C GLN A 306 40.12 -15.03 -33.98
N LYS A 307 40.54 -15.93 -34.88
CA LYS A 307 41.92 -16.48 -34.89
C LYS A 307 42.91 -15.36 -35.17
N GLY A 308 43.83 -15.09 -34.23
CA GLY A 308 44.88 -14.08 -34.35
C GLY A 308 44.92 -13.03 -33.22
N PHE A 309 43.97 -13.05 -32.27
CA PHE A 309 43.94 -12.11 -31.14
C PHE A 309 45.01 -12.47 -30.09
N SER A 310 46.07 -11.66 -29.97
CA SER A 310 47.22 -11.94 -29.11
C SER A 310 46.94 -11.67 -27.61
N SER A 311 47.76 -12.21 -26.69
CA SER A 311 47.57 -11.96 -25.24
C SER A 311 47.83 -10.50 -24.83
N CYS A 312 48.63 -9.76 -25.62
CA CYS A 312 48.91 -8.34 -25.39
C CYS A 312 47.67 -7.47 -25.71
N ASP A 313 46.93 -7.83 -26.77
CA ASP A 313 45.65 -7.20 -27.13
C ASP A 313 44.54 -7.49 -26.12
N GLN A 314 44.65 -8.58 -25.34
CA GLN A 314 43.70 -8.89 -24.28
C GLN A 314 43.86 -7.97 -23.06
N GLN A 315 45.08 -7.57 -22.70
CA GLN A 315 45.34 -6.68 -21.55
C GLN A 315 44.93 -5.23 -21.83
N SER A 316 45.25 -4.70 -23.02
CA SER A 316 44.88 -3.34 -23.43
C SER A 316 43.36 -3.15 -23.51
N VAL A 317 42.66 -4.14 -24.06
CA VAL A 317 41.20 -4.16 -24.14
C VAL A 317 40.57 -4.25 -22.76
N SER A 318 41.11 -5.09 -21.86
CA SER A 318 40.58 -5.25 -20.50
C SER A 318 40.68 -3.93 -19.70
N GLN A 319 41.80 -3.21 -19.83
CA GLN A 319 41.96 -1.88 -19.23
C GLN A 319 40.99 -0.83 -19.81
N SER A 320 40.72 -0.84 -21.11
CA SER A 320 39.77 0.08 -21.74
C SER A 320 38.33 -0.13 -21.25
N VAL A 321 37.94 -1.39 -21.01
CA VAL A 321 36.63 -1.72 -20.44
C VAL A 321 36.57 -1.26 -18.98
N SER A 322 37.61 -1.50 -18.18
CA SER A 322 37.70 -1.04 -16.79
C SER A 322 37.62 0.49 -16.65
N GLN A 323 38.21 1.25 -17.57
CA GLN A 323 38.15 2.73 -17.56
C GLN A 323 36.79 3.28 -18.00
N SER A 324 36.01 2.51 -18.76
CA SER A 324 34.62 2.88 -19.12
C SER A 324 33.60 2.55 -18.01
N VAL A 325 34.05 1.88 -16.94
CA VAL A 325 33.23 1.38 -15.82
C VAL A 325 33.19 2.35 -14.63
N SER A 326 34.16 3.26 -14.50
CA SER A 326 34.16 4.38 -13.55
C SER A 326 33.28 5.54 -14.03
#